data_AF-A0A8C1X1X7-F1
#
_entry.id   AF-A0A8C1X1X7-F1
#
_cell.length_a   1.000
_cell.length_b   1.000
_cell.length_c   1.000
_cell.angle_alpha   90.00
_cell.angle_beta   90.00
_cell.angle_gamma   90.00
#
_symmetry.space_group_name_H-M   'P 1'
#
loop_
_entity.id
_entity.type
_entity.pdbx_description
1 polymer ?
#
loop_
_entity_poly.entity_id
_entity_poly.type
_entity_poly.pdbx_seq_one_letter_code
_entity_poly.pdbx_strand_id
1 'polypeptide(L)'
;MYFFLYEEEFEPFFCEETPVTHLYFGRAVSKDMLGRIGMNCPRLVELVVCANGLEPLDEELIRIAERCTSLTAIGLGECEVTCSGFMEFVKMCGGRLSQLSIME
;
A
#
# COMPACT_ATOMS: atom_id res chain seq x y z
N MET A 1 7.89 12.38 -18.44
CA MET A 1 6.54 11.84 -18.63
C MET A 1 6.64 10.33 -18.46
N TYR A 2 6.46 9.84 -17.23
CA TYR A 2 6.48 8.40 -16.98
C TYR A 2 5.15 7.84 -17.48
N PHE A 3 5.22 7.17 -18.62
CA PHE A 3 4.10 6.44 -19.19
C PHE A 3 3.71 5.30 -18.23
N PHE A 4 2.51 5.36 -17.66
CA PHE A 4 1.87 4.22 -16.98
C PHE A 4 1.50 3.16 -18.02
N LEU A 5 2.48 2.45 -18.57
CA LEU A 5 2.28 1.42 -19.61
C LEU A 5 1.79 0.07 -19.07
N TYR A 6 1.33 -0.02 -17.82
CA TYR A 6 1.07 -1.30 -17.15
C TYR A 6 -0.24 -1.38 -16.35
N GLU A 7 -1.14 -0.40 -16.42
CA GLU A 7 -2.41 -0.47 -15.65
C GLU A 7 -3.26 -1.70 -16.02
N GLU A 8 -3.23 -2.13 -17.29
CA GLU A 8 -4.02 -3.27 -17.78
C GLU A 8 -3.56 -4.63 -17.22
N GLU A 9 -2.28 -4.81 -16.84
CA GLU A 9 -1.79 -6.10 -16.30
C GLU A 9 -2.32 -6.38 -14.89
N PHE A 10 -2.73 -5.34 -14.17
CA PHE A 10 -3.10 -5.42 -12.77
C PHE A 10 -4.62 -5.53 -12.55
N GLU A 11 -5.44 -5.33 -13.59
CA GLU A 11 -6.90 -5.44 -13.51
C GLU A 11 -7.42 -6.73 -12.85
N PRO A 12 -6.90 -7.94 -13.13
CA PRO A 12 -7.49 -9.15 -12.56
C PRO A 12 -7.12 -9.42 -11.09
N PHE A 13 -6.16 -8.67 -10.51
CA PHE A 13 -5.64 -8.97 -9.18
C PHE A 13 -6.44 -8.30 -8.05
N PHE A 14 -6.58 -9.02 -6.94
CA PHE A 14 -7.21 -8.53 -5.70
C PHE A 14 -8.60 -7.91 -5.90
N CYS A 15 -9.39 -8.45 -6.82
CA CYS A 15 -10.81 -8.07 -6.99
C CYS A 15 -11.73 -8.72 -5.95
N GLU A 16 -11.26 -9.80 -5.33
CA GLU A 16 -11.95 -10.58 -4.30
C GLU A 16 -10.98 -10.89 -3.15
N GLU A 17 -11.50 -11.34 -2.00
CA GLU A 17 -10.68 -11.68 -0.84
C GLU A 17 -9.56 -12.67 -1.22
N THR A 18 -8.33 -12.21 -1.10
CA THR A 18 -7.14 -12.94 -1.52
C THR A 18 -6.24 -13.19 -0.30
N PRO A 19 -5.83 -14.43 -0.02
CA PRO A 19 -5.10 -14.78 1.21
C PRO A 19 -3.59 -14.49 1.12
N VAL A 20 -3.19 -13.41 0.44
CA VAL A 20 -1.78 -12.99 0.37
C VAL A 20 -1.30 -12.44 1.70
N THR A 21 -0.02 -12.65 1.97
CA THR A 21 0.63 -12.21 3.21
C THR A 21 1.79 -11.27 2.97
N HIS A 22 2.50 -11.37 1.84
CA HIS A 22 3.65 -10.53 1.53
C HIS A 22 3.51 -10.06 0.08
N LEU A 23 3.59 -8.75 -0.14
CA LEU A 23 3.51 -8.14 -1.46
C LEU A 23 4.69 -7.20 -1.69
N TYR A 24 5.33 -7.36 -2.84
CA TYR A 24 6.44 -6.52 -3.27
C TYR A 24 6.18 -6.02 -4.70
N PHE A 25 6.00 -4.71 -4.83
CA PHE A 25 5.89 -4.03 -6.11
C PHE A 25 7.25 -3.40 -6.46
N GLY A 26 8.10 -4.16 -7.16
CA GLY A 26 9.41 -3.70 -7.63
C GLY A 26 9.37 -2.70 -8.81
N ARG A 27 8.16 -2.30 -9.21
CA ARG A 27 7.87 -1.28 -10.22
C ARG A 27 6.71 -0.43 -9.71
N ALA A 28 6.36 0.61 -10.47
CA ALA A 28 5.22 1.46 -10.16
C ALA A 28 3.92 0.63 -10.03
N VAL A 29 3.15 0.92 -8.99
CA VAL A 29 1.81 0.36 -8.74
C VAL A 29 0.79 1.51 -8.74
N SER A 30 -0.43 1.26 -9.23
CA SER A 30 -1.48 2.29 -9.24
C SER A 30 -2.11 2.47 -7.86
N LYS A 31 -2.70 3.64 -7.63
CA LYS A 31 -3.47 3.96 -6.42
C LYS A 31 -4.65 3.01 -6.25
N ASP A 32 -5.39 2.73 -7.33
CA ASP A 32 -6.52 1.80 -7.33
C ASP A 32 -6.13 0.38 -6.91
N MET A 33 -4.93 -0.08 -7.31
CA MET A 33 -4.40 -1.38 -6.90
C MET A 33 -4.14 -1.42 -5.39
N LEU A 34 -3.52 -0.37 -4.82
CA LEU A 34 -3.34 -0.25 -3.37
C LEU A 34 -4.70 -0.18 -2.63
N GLY A 35 -5.68 0.51 -3.20
CA GLY A 35 -7.04 0.56 -2.69
C GLY A 35 -7.70 -0.82 -2.63
N ARG A 36 -7.53 -1.63 -3.69
CA ARG A 36 -7.98 -3.03 -3.74
C ARG A 36 -7.29 -3.91 -2.72
N ILE A 37 -5.98 -3.76 -2.51
CA ILE A 37 -5.25 -4.48 -1.45
C ILE A 37 -5.85 -4.19 -0.08
N GLY A 38 -6.09 -2.91 0.23
CA GLY A 38 -6.74 -2.52 1.49
C GLY A 38 -8.14 -3.13 1.65
N MET A 39 -8.87 -3.38 0.56
CA MET A 39 -10.18 -4.03 0.61
C MET A 39 -10.11 -5.56 0.70
N ASN A 40 -9.16 -6.18 0.03
CA ASN A 40 -9.26 -7.60 -0.31
C ASN A 40 -8.13 -8.46 0.26
N CYS A 41 -7.17 -7.89 1.00
CA CYS A 41 -6.02 -8.63 1.54
C CYS A 41 -5.94 -8.56 3.08
N PRO A 42 -6.93 -9.06 3.84
CA PRO A 42 -6.96 -8.92 5.31
C PRO A 42 -5.80 -9.62 6.04
N ARG A 43 -5.09 -10.54 5.36
CA ARG A 43 -3.96 -11.31 5.91
C ARG A 43 -2.59 -10.70 5.59
N LEU A 44 -2.55 -9.50 5.01
CA LEU A 44 -1.30 -8.84 4.65
C LEU A 44 -0.45 -8.58 5.90
N VAL A 45 0.80 -9.02 5.84
CA VAL A 45 1.85 -8.90 6.86
C VAL A 45 2.89 -7.88 6.43
N GLU A 46 3.30 -7.92 5.17
CA GLU A 46 4.30 -7.03 4.61
C GLU A 46 3.86 -6.47 3.26
N LEU A 47 4.02 -5.16 3.09
CA LEU A 47 3.80 -4.46 1.83
C LEU A 47 4.99 -3.56 1.51
N VAL A 48 5.58 -3.76 0.33
CA VAL A 48 6.63 -2.89 -0.18
C VAL A 48 6.24 -2.35 -1.55
N VAL A 49 6.27 -1.03 -1.68
CA VAL A 49 5.96 -0.28 -2.89
C VAL A 49 7.18 0.53 -3.29
N CYS A 50 7.73 0.26 -4.48
CA CYS A 50 8.91 0.98 -4.97
C CYS A 50 8.59 2.36 -5.55
N ALA A 51 7.39 2.54 -6.12
CA ALA A 51 6.92 3.80 -6.68
C ALA A 51 5.39 3.81 -6.81
N ASN A 52 4.79 4.98 -6.65
CA ASN A 52 3.39 5.27 -7.00
C ASN A 52 3.32 6.59 -7.78
N GLY A 53 2.16 6.92 -8.34
CA GLY A 53 1.97 8.20 -9.04
C GLY A 53 2.10 9.43 -8.15
N LEU A 54 1.70 10.58 -8.69
CA LEU A 54 1.79 11.88 -8.01
C LEU A 54 0.64 12.12 -7.01
N GLU A 55 -0.34 11.22 -6.95
CA GLU A 55 -1.48 11.38 -6.07
C GLU A 55 -1.16 10.86 -4.67
N PRO A 56 -1.54 11.61 -3.61
CA PRO A 56 -1.39 11.11 -2.25
C PRO A 56 -2.16 9.80 -1.99
N LEU A 57 -1.53 8.90 -1.24
CA LEU A 57 -2.01 7.56 -0.87
C LEU A 57 -2.67 7.48 0.52
N ASP A 58 -3.05 8.62 1.09
CA ASP A 58 -3.56 8.69 2.47
C ASP A 58 -4.71 7.70 2.73
N GLU A 59 -5.72 7.67 1.85
CA GLU A 59 -6.89 6.81 1.99
C GLU A 59 -6.54 5.32 1.85
N GLU A 60 -5.66 4.99 0.91
CA GLU A 60 -5.20 3.62 0.69
C GLU A 60 -4.44 3.10 1.92
N LEU A 61 -3.54 3.91 2.48
CA LEU A 61 -2.78 3.57 3.67
C LEU A 61 -3.70 3.40 4.89
N ILE A 62 -4.63 4.33 5.11
CA ILE A 62 -5.61 4.25 6.20
C ILE A 62 -6.42 2.95 6.09
N ARG A 63 -6.94 2.65 4.89
CA ARG A 63 -7.72 1.42 4.64
C ARG A 63 -6.90 0.16 4.87
N ILE A 64 -5.63 0.14 4.44
CA ILE A 64 -4.70 -0.95 4.70
C ILE A 64 -4.46 -1.10 6.21
N ALA A 65 -4.20 -0.02 6.95
CA ALA A 65 -3.98 -0.08 8.39
C ALA A 65 -5.20 -0.61 9.14
N GLU A 66 -6.40 -0.19 8.73
CA GLU A 66 -7.68 -0.59 9.30
C GLU A 66 -7.96 -2.09 9.09
N ARG A 67 -7.85 -2.58 7.85
CA ARG A 67 -8.33 -3.92 7.49
C ARG A 67 -7.25 -5.00 7.55
N CYS A 68 -5.99 -4.66 7.30
CA CYS A 68 -4.88 -5.61 7.29
C CYS A 68 -4.27 -5.74 8.69
N THR A 69 -5.04 -6.26 9.66
CA THR A 69 -4.66 -6.26 11.09
C THR A 69 -3.38 -7.02 11.42
N SER A 70 -2.88 -7.84 10.49
CA SER A 70 -1.62 -8.57 10.59
C SER A 70 -0.40 -7.81 10.05
N LEU A 71 -0.58 -6.58 9.53
CA LEU A 71 0.50 -5.79 8.94
C LEU A 71 1.55 -5.42 9.99
N THR A 72 2.79 -5.85 9.78
CA THR A 72 3.94 -5.58 10.65
C THR A 72 5.11 -4.92 9.93
N ALA A 73 5.08 -4.84 8.61
CA ALA A 73 6.12 -4.21 7.81
C ALA A 73 5.53 -3.42 6.64
N ILE A 74 5.99 -2.19 6.44
CA ILE A 74 5.65 -1.39 5.26
C ILE A 74 6.87 -0.63 4.73
N GLY A 75 7.06 -0.67 3.41
CA GLY A 75 8.06 0.10 2.69
C GLY A 75 7.40 0.93 1.58
N LEU A 76 7.62 2.24 1.59
CA LEU A 76 7.12 3.16 0.56
C LEU A 76 8.32 3.93 -0.01
N GLY A 77 8.58 3.77 -1.30
CA GLY A 77 9.52 4.59 -2.07
C GLY A 77 8.80 5.34 -3.18
N GLU A 78 9.25 6.56 -3.51
CA GLU A 78 8.71 7.37 -4.61
C GLU A 78 7.15 7.40 -4.58
N CYS A 79 6.60 7.66 -3.39
CA CYS A 79 5.16 7.70 -3.11
C CYS A 79 4.80 9.00 -2.39
N GLU A 80 3.68 9.60 -2.76
CA GLU A 80 3.16 10.78 -2.08
C GLU A 80 2.23 10.38 -0.92
N VAL A 81 2.48 10.93 0.27
CA VAL A 81 1.63 10.78 1.46
C VAL A 81 1.65 12.10 2.22
N THR A 82 0.48 12.62 2.60
CA THR A 82 0.47 13.85 3.41
C THR A 82 0.94 13.54 4.84
N CYS A 83 1.54 14.53 5.51
CA CYS A 83 1.91 14.37 6.92
C CYS A 83 0.71 13.98 7.80
N SER A 84 -0.48 14.52 7.51
CA SER A 84 -1.71 14.17 8.21
C SER A 84 -2.12 12.72 8.00
N GLY A 85 -2.16 12.27 6.74
CA GLY A 85 -2.50 10.88 6.40
C GLY A 85 -1.51 9.89 7.00
N PHE A 86 -0.22 10.21 6.95
CA PHE A 86 0.82 9.36 7.55
C PHE A 86 0.68 9.28 9.07
N MET A 87 0.43 10.39 9.75
CA MET A 87 0.19 10.37 11.20
C MET A 87 -1.05 9.55 11.56
N GLU A 88 -2.11 9.59 10.76
CA GLU A 88 -3.31 8.78 10.96
C GLU A 88 -3.03 7.29 10.77
N PHE A 89 -2.35 6.93 9.69
CA PHE A 89 -1.87 5.58 9.43
C PHE A 89 -1.07 5.00 10.61
N VAL A 90 -0.07 5.76 11.10
CA VAL A 90 0.79 5.34 12.22
C VAL A 90 0.00 5.26 13.53
N LYS A 91 -1.00 6.11 13.77
CA LYS A 91 -1.87 5.96 14.95
C LYS A 91 -2.65 4.65 14.95
N MET A 92 -3.06 4.16 13.79
CA MET A 92 -3.86 2.94 13.67
C MET A 92 -3.03 1.66 13.80
N CYS A 93 -1.85 1.62 13.18
CA CYS A 93 -1.05 0.39 13.10
C CYS A 93 0.39 0.51 13.62
N GLY A 94 0.87 1.69 14.00
CA GLY A 94 2.25 1.92 14.41
C GLY A 94 2.71 1.06 15.59
N GLY A 95 1.81 0.72 16.53
CA GLY A 95 2.12 -0.18 17.64
C GLY A 95 2.38 -1.64 17.24
N ARG A 96 1.96 -2.07 16.05
CA ARG A 96 2.21 -3.41 15.49
C ARG A 96 3.28 -3.43 14.39
N LEU A 97 3.70 -2.27 13.88
CA LEU A 97 4.76 -2.18 12.89
C LEU A 97 6.12 -2.46 13.54
N SER A 98 6.77 -3.53 13.08
CA SER A 98 8.16 -3.85 13.36
C SER A 98 9.13 -3.18 12.39
N GLN A 99 8.66 -2.84 11.18
CA GLN A 99 9.45 -2.18 10.14
C GLN A 99 8.60 -1.12 9.44
N LEU A 100 9.20 0.06 9.27
CA LEU A 100 8.62 1.19 8.56
C LEU A 100 9.75 1.86 7.79
N SER A 101 9.72 1.76 6.47
CA SER A 101 10.72 2.36 5.58
C SER A 101 10.03 3.35 4.64
N ILE A 102 10.48 4.60 4.68
CA ILE A 102 10.02 5.68 3.80
C ILE A 102 11.25 6.20 3.07
N MET A 103 11.23 6.11 1.74
CA MET A 103 12.24 6.67 0.86
C MET A 103 11.59 7.74 -0.02
N GLU A 104 12.33 8.83 -0.21
CA GLU A 104 12.03 9.82 -1.25
C GLU A 104 12.18 9.17 -2.62
#